data_AF-A0ABC8Y5Y2-F1
#
_entry.id   AF-A0ABC8Y5Y2-F1
#
_cell.length_a   1.000
_cell.length_b   1.000
_cell.length_c   1.000
_cell.angle_alpha   90.00
_cell.angle_beta   90.00
_cell.angle_gamma   90.00
#
_symmetry.space_group_name_H-M   'P 1'
#
loop_
_entity.id
_entity.type
_entity.pdbx_description
1 polymer ?
#
loop_
_entity_poly.entity_id
_entity_poly.type
_entity_poly.pdbx_seq_one_letter_code
_entity_poly.pdbx_strand_id
1 'polypeptide(L)'
;MAGGQAQEGSPDQSPQGHPPPHHFFTSAEAKAFIDVAESMGFAHQGSLGPLKGEAYRDNDRISVTDPLLAQAIWESGINRIFTDINVSGKVATGLNPNIRFYRYTEGQRFGRHIDESVDLGDGTKTYYTLLIYLSGKGSAKDSSGTALVGGETVFYDQRGGVVAECKDWLSSIYMVPNVCCMKPGL
;
A
#
# COMPACT_ATOMS: atom_id res chain seq x y z
N MET A 1 -24.02 -38.71 39.03
CA MET A 1 -24.39 -38.43 37.62
C MET A 1 -23.58 -37.22 37.20
N ALA A 2 -22.60 -37.46 36.32
CA ALA A 2 -21.55 -36.53 35.95
C ALA A 2 -22.10 -35.36 35.10
N GLY A 3 -21.50 -34.18 35.28
CA GLY A 3 -21.73 -33.01 34.46
C GLY A 3 -21.09 -33.14 33.07
N GLY A 4 -21.72 -32.53 32.07
CA GLY A 4 -21.20 -32.39 30.71
C GLY A 4 -20.92 -30.91 30.42
N GLN A 5 -19.65 -30.58 30.21
CA GLN A 5 -19.14 -29.28 29.79
C GLN A 5 -19.32 -29.10 28.28
N ALA A 6 -19.64 -27.86 27.87
CA ALA A 6 -19.61 -27.45 26.47
C ALA A 6 -18.15 -27.40 25.98
N GLN A 7 -17.89 -27.99 24.81
CA GLN A 7 -16.58 -27.92 24.14
C GLN A 7 -16.47 -26.61 23.35
N GLU A 8 -15.52 -25.77 23.74
CA GLU A 8 -15.01 -24.65 22.95
C GLU A 8 -14.29 -25.18 21.69
N GLY A 9 -14.61 -24.57 20.54
CA GLY A 9 -13.98 -24.86 19.25
C GLY A 9 -12.51 -24.47 19.23
N SER A 10 -11.71 -25.32 18.60
CA SER A 10 -10.24 -25.28 18.56
C SER A 10 -9.67 -24.01 17.91
N PRO A 11 -8.49 -23.52 18.38
CA PRO A 11 -7.80 -22.41 17.74
C PRO A 11 -7.12 -22.87 16.43
N ASP A 12 -7.31 -22.05 15.40
CA ASP A 12 -6.66 -22.14 14.09
C ASP A 12 -5.13 -22.20 14.24
N GLN A 13 -4.54 -23.34 13.87
CA GLN A 13 -3.10 -23.54 13.82
C GLN A 13 -2.60 -23.24 12.40
N SER A 14 -2.38 -21.97 12.10
CA SER A 14 -1.60 -21.57 10.93
C SER A 14 -0.09 -21.61 11.26
N PRO A 15 0.77 -22.16 10.38
CA PRO A 15 2.20 -22.36 10.65
C PRO A 15 2.95 -21.03 10.76
N GLN A 16 3.89 -20.98 11.70
CA GLN A 16 4.67 -19.81 12.08
C GLN A 16 5.51 -19.25 10.91
N GLY A 17 5.46 -17.92 10.72
CA GLY A 17 6.51 -17.21 9.99
C GLY A 17 6.10 -15.96 9.20
N HIS A 18 4.81 -15.69 9.01
CA HIS A 18 4.37 -14.40 8.46
C HIS A 18 3.68 -13.58 9.55
N PRO A 19 4.12 -12.34 9.83
CA PRO A 19 3.30 -11.44 10.63
C PRO A 19 1.93 -11.33 9.96
N PRO A 20 0.83 -11.33 10.72
CA PRO A 20 -0.50 -11.24 10.15
C PRO A 20 -0.59 -9.99 9.26
N PRO A 21 -1.41 -10.03 8.20
CA PRO A 21 -1.67 -8.88 7.37
C PRO A 21 -1.97 -7.65 8.26
N HIS A 22 -1.06 -6.67 8.28
CA HIS A 22 -1.28 -5.44 9.04
C HIS A 22 -2.38 -4.63 8.35
N HIS A 23 -3.61 -4.74 8.84
CA HIS A 23 -4.69 -3.86 8.45
C HIS A 23 -4.44 -2.48 9.06
N PHE A 24 -3.76 -1.59 8.31
CA PHE A 24 -3.46 -0.24 8.78
C PHE A 24 -4.70 0.63 8.98
N PHE A 25 -5.75 0.31 8.23
CA PHE A 25 -7.04 0.94 8.33
C PHE A 25 -8.10 -0.12 8.61
N THR A 26 -9.06 0.23 9.45
CA THR A 26 -10.32 -0.50 9.57
C THR A 26 -11.06 -0.49 8.23
N SER A 27 -11.98 -1.43 8.02
CA SER A 27 -12.80 -1.44 6.80
C SER A 27 -13.61 -0.15 6.62
N ALA A 28 -13.98 0.53 7.72
CA ALA A 28 -14.69 1.80 7.68
C ALA A 28 -13.78 2.95 7.22
N GLU A 29 -12.55 3.03 7.72
CA GLU A 29 -11.56 4.03 7.29
C GLU A 29 -11.14 3.81 5.83
N ALA A 30 -10.88 2.57 5.45
CA ALA A 30 -10.57 2.23 4.06
C ALA A 30 -11.71 2.63 3.12
N LYS A 31 -12.96 2.35 3.51
CA LYS A 31 -14.14 2.80 2.75
C LYS A 31 -14.24 4.32 2.70
N ALA A 32 -13.99 5.04 3.79
CA ALA A 32 -14.03 6.50 3.80
C ALA A 32 -12.98 7.10 2.84
N PHE A 33 -11.77 6.54 2.79
CA PHE A 33 -10.77 6.96 1.80
C PHE A 33 -11.19 6.68 0.36
N ILE A 34 -11.83 5.52 0.10
CA ILE A 34 -12.36 5.19 -1.22
C ILE A 34 -13.45 6.19 -1.62
N ASP A 35 -14.45 6.42 -0.76
CA ASP A 35 -15.57 7.32 -1.04
C ASP A 35 -15.07 8.75 -1.34
N VAL A 36 -14.10 9.25 -0.55
CA VAL A 36 -13.48 10.56 -0.77
C VAL A 36 -12.73 10.58 -2.11
N ALA A 37 -11.87 9.59 -2.39
CA ALA A 37 -11.13 9.53 -3.65
C ALA A 37 -12.07 9.46 -4.87
N GLU A 38 -13.14 8.67 -4.81
CA GLU A 38 -14.14 8.59 -5.87
C GLU A 38 -14.85 9.93 -6.10
N SER A 39 -15.22 10.63 -5.03
CA SER A 39 -15.86 11.95 -5.11
C SER A 39 -14.94 13.03 -5.69
N MET A 40 -13.62 12.92 -5.51
CA MET A 40 -12.64 13.82 -6.10
C MET A 40 -12.50 13.62 -7.62
N GLY A 41 -12.85 12.44 -8.11
CA GLY A 41 -12.77 12.07 -9.53
C GLY A 41 -11.36 11.64 -9.92
N PHE A 42 -11.24 10.40 -10.40
CA PHE A 42 -9.98 9.88 -10.88
C PHE A 42 -9.65 10.36 -12.31
N ALA A 43 -8.39 10.69 -12.55
CA ALA A 43 -7.90 10.99 -13.88
C ALA A 43 -7.19 9.77 -14.47
N HIS A 44 -7.59 9.35 -15.67
CA HIS A 44 -6.94 8.26 -16.37
C HIS A 44 -5.48 8.62 -16.73
N GLN A 45 -4.56 7.69 -16.52
CA GLN A 45 -3.14 7.80 -16.81
C GLN A 45 -2.72 6.63 -17.70
N GLY A 46 -2.83 6.84 -19.01
CA GLY A 46 -2.33 5.92 -20.03
C GLY A 46 -0.98 6.37 -20.58
N SER A 47 -0.07 5.42 -20.78
CA SER A 47 1.12 5.59 -21.61
C SER A 47 0.93 4.85 -22.94
N LEU A 48 1.45 5.40 -24.05
CA LEU A 48 1.45 4.74 -25.36
C LEU A 48 2.37 3.51 -25.43
N GLY A 49 3.00 3.14 -24.31
CA GLY A 49 4.07 2.16 -24.19
C GLY A 49 5.18 2.72 -23.29
N PRO A 50 6.11 1.87 -22.82
CA PRO A 50 7.32 2.38 -22.20
C PRO A 50 8.11 3.16 -23.27
N LEU A 51 8.05 4.50 -23.24
CA LEU A 51 9.12 5.31 -23.83
C LEU A 51 10.44 4.80 -23.24
N LYS A 52 11.57 4.93 -23.95
CA LYS A 52 12.85 4.41 -23.47
C LYS A 52 13.18 5.04 -22.10
N GLY A 53 13.01 4.26 -21.02
CA GLY A 53 13.20 4.70 -19.64
C GLY A 53 11.92 4.92 -18.82
N GLU A 54 10.73 4.85 -19.43
CA GLU A 54 9.45 4.96 -18.73
C GLU A 54 8.79 3.59 -18.59
N ALA A 55 8.07 3.36 -17.49
CA ALA A 55 7.25 2.17 -17.37
C ALA A 55 5.90 2.35 -18.05
N TYR A 56 5.41 1.25 -18.63
CA TYR A 56 4.03 1.16 -19.10
C TYR A 56 3.07 1.49 -17.95
N ARG A 57 2.18 2.45 -18.17
CA ARG A 57 1.12 2.85 -17.25
C ARG A 57 -0.23 2.75 -17.92
N ASP A 58 -1.14 2.11 -17.23
CA ASP A 58 -2.56 2.10 -17.53
C ASP A 58 -3.28 1.95 -16.19
N ASN A 59 -3.69 3.08 -15.62
CA ASN A 59 -4.46 3.16 -14.37
C ASN A 59 -5.16 4.50 -14.25
N ASP A 60 -6.09 4.64 -13.31
CA ASP A 60 -6.60 5.95 -12.93
C ASP A 60 -5.91 6.44 -11.66
N ARG A 61 -5.65 7.75 -11.55
CA ARG A 61 -4.88 8.34 -10.44
C ARG A 61 -5.49 9.62 -9.92
N ILE A 62 -5.35 9.83 -8.62
CA ILE A 62 -5.46 11.11 -7.93
C ILE A 62 -4.14 11.39 -7.21
N SER A 63 -3.74 12.66 -7.15
CA SER A 63 -2.61 13.10 -6.36
C SER A 63 -3.00 14.34 -5.57
N VAL A 64 -2.88 14.26 -4.26
CA VAL A 64 -3.22 15.34 -3.32
C VAL A 64 -1.99 15.63 -2.49
N THR A 65 -1.63 16.89 -2.37
CA THR A 65 -0.58 17.32 -1.43
C THR A 65 -1.26 17.81 -0.16
N ASP A 66 -1.19 17.01 0.90
CA ASP A 66 -1.79 17.31 2.20
C ASP A 66 -0.82 16.88 3.34
N PRO A 67 -0.03 17.82 3.86
CA PRO A 67 0.91 17.55 4.95
C PRO A 67 0.22 17.09 6.24
N LEU A 68 -0.99 17.60 6.53
CA LEU A 68 -1.71 17.26 7.76
C LEU A 68 -2.26 15.84 7.70
N LEU A 69 -2.82 15.44 6.55
CA LEU A 69 -3.24 14.07 6.33
C LEU A 69 -2.04 13.11 6.37
N ALA A 70 -0.93 13.46 5.74
CA ALA A 70 0.29 12.65 5.77
C ALA A 70 0.81 12.45 7.20
N GLN A 71 0.80 13.50 8.01
CA GLN A 71 1.15 13.43 9.42
C GLN A 71 0.16 12.56 10.23
N ALA A 72 -1.14 12.75 10.03
CA ALA A 72 -2.17 11.97 10.72
C ALA A 72 -2.06 10.46 10.40
N ILE A 73 -1.79 10.09 9.14
CA ILE A 73 -1.56 8.71 8.73
C ILE A 73 -0.27 8.17 9.36
N TRP A 74 0.81 8.97 9.42
CA TRP A 74 2.05 8.56 10.07
C TRP A 74 1.87 8.27 11.56
N GLU A 75 1.14 9.15 12.25
CA GLU A 75 0.91 9.10 13.70
C GLU A 75 -0.19 8.10 14.11
N SER A 76 -0.95 7.54 13.17
CA SER A 76 -1.99 6.53 13.45
C SER A 76 -1.43 5.22 14.03
N GLY A 77 -0.11 5.03 13.96
CA GLY A 77 0.60 3.82 14.36
C GLY A 77 1.43 3.21 13.24
N ILE A 78 1.30 3.70 12.00
CA ILE A 78 2.12 3.28 10.85
C ILE A 78 3.61 3.52 11.12
N ASN A 79 3.96 4.62 11.80
CA ASN A 79 5.34 4.92 12.20
C ASN A 79 6.05 3.77 12.96
N ARG A 80 5.30 2.94 13.70
CA ARG A 80 5.86 1.82 14.48
C ARG A 80 6.50 0.74 13.62
N ILE A 81 6.00 0.55 12.39
CA ILE A 81 6.53 -0.43 11.43
C ILE A 81 7.95 -0.07 11.02
N PHE A 82 8.25 1.23 11.01
CA PHE A 82 9.54 1.74 10.56
C PHE A 82 10.55 1.90 11.70
N THR A 83 10.16 1.63 12.95
CA THR A 83 11.04 1.85 14.12
C THR A 83 12.30 0.98 14.04
N ASP A 84 12.18 -0.25 13.55
CA ASP A 84 13.30 -1.19 13.41
C ASP A 84 13.96 -1.14 12.02
N ILE A 85 13.48 -0.26 11.14
CA ILE A 85 14.01 -0.11 9.78
C ILE A 85 15.07 0.99 9.78
N ASN A 86 16.34 0.56 9.85
CA ASN A 86 17.49 1.42 9.66
C ASN A 86 18.22 1.02 8.38
N VAL A 87 18.38 1.96 7.44
CA VAL A 87 19.11 1.67 6.20
C VAL A 87 20.24 2.65 6.00
N SER A 88 21.46 2.16 6.19
CA SER A 88 22.69 2.97 6.10
C SER A 88 22.71 4.13 7.10
N GLY A 89 22.30 3.87 8.36
CA GLY A 89 22.35 4.85 9.45
C GLY A 89 21.24 5.88 9.39
N LYS A 90 20.09 5.52 8.81
CA LYS A 90 19.07 6.45 8.34
C LYS A 90 17.70 5.86 8.70
N VAL A 91 16.86 6.64 9.39
CA VAL A 91 15.59 6.18 9.98
C VAL A 91 14.41 6.98 9.46
N ALA A 92 13.30 6.33 9.12
CA ALA A 92 12.11 7.01 8.61
C ALA A 92 11.52 7.99 9.65
N THR A 93 11.15 9.20 9.23
CA THR A 93 10.59 10.22 10.14
C THR A 93 9.25 10.78 9.69
N GLY A 94 8.67 10.31 8.58
CA GLY A 94 7.36 10.75 8.12
C GLY A 94 6.90 10.13 6.81
N LEU A 95 5.81 10.66 6.27
CA LEU A 95 5.31 10.36 4.93
C LEU A 95 5.49 11.59 4.02
N ASN A 96 5.62 11.35 2.72
CA ASN A 96 5.61 12.39 1.71
C ASN A 96 4.21 13.04 1.70
N PRO A 97 4.11 14.37 1.82
CA PRO A 97 2.83 15.08 1.78
C PRO A 97 2.01 14.82 0.50
N ASN A 98 2.67 14.43 -0.59
CA ASN A 98 2.01 14.03 -1.82
C ASN A 98 1.47 12.59 -1.71
N ILE A 99 0.20 12.48 -1.31
CA ILE A 99 -0.54 11.23 -1.21
C ILE A 99 -1.19 10.94 -2.57
N ARG A 100 -1.03 9.70 -3.04
CA ARG A 100 -1.58 9.27 -4.32
C ARG A 100 -2.58 8.15 -4.12
N PHE A 101 -3.71 8.26 -4.81
CA PHE A 101 -4.67 7.17 -4.93
C PHE A 101 -4.58 6.63 -6.35
N TYR A 102 -4.44 5.32 -6.48
CA TYR A 102 -4.48 4.64 -7.77
C TYR A 102 -5.71 3.77 -7.82
N ARG A 103 -6.43 3.77 -8.93
CA ARG A 103 -7.53 2.87 -9.21
C ARG A 103 -7.22 2.01 -10.44
N TYR A 104 -7.55 0.73 -10.35
CA TYR A 104 -7.40 -0.23 -11.44
C TYR A 104 -8.74 -0.90 -11.74
N THR A 105 -9.08 -0.95 -13.02
CA THR A 105 -10.17 -1.75 -13.58
C THR A 105 -9.61 -2.94 -14.36
N GLU A 106 -10.48 -3.85 -14.80
CA GLU A 106 -10.07 -5.04 -15.55
C GLU A 106 -9.22 -4.66 -16.78
N GLY A 107 -8.06 -5.31 -16.92
CA GLY A 107 -7.10 -5.09 -18.01
C GLY A 107 -6.04 -4.00 -17.76
N GLN A 108 -6.29 -3.09 -16.81
CA GLN A 108 -5.34 -2.05 -16.42
C GLN A 108 -4.15 -2.63 -15.65
N ARG A 109 -2.96 -2.03 -15.82
CA ARG A 109 -1.74 -2.44 -15.11
C ARG A 109 -0.68 -1.36 -15.10
N PHE A 110 0.21 -1.44 -14.12
CA PHE A 110 1.44 -0.65 -14.07
C PHE A 110 2.64 -1.59 -14.24
N GLY A 111 3.41 -1.40 -15.31
CA GLY A 111 4.60 -2.18 -15.61
C GLY A 111 5.75 -1.96 -14.62
N ARG A 112 6.74 -2.87 -14.64
CA ARG A 112 7.92 -2.84 -13.77
C ARG A 112 8.67 -1.52 -13.89
N HIS A 113 8.96 -0.89 -12.74
CA HIS A 113 9.74 0.33 -12.62
C HIS A 113 10.51 0.37 -11.30
N ILE A 114 11.38 1.38 -11.19
CA ILE A 114 11.95 1.83 -9.94
C ILE A 114 11.29 3.17 -9.62
N ASP A 115 10.79 3.32 -8.40
CA ASP A 115 10.25 4.60 -7.93
C ASP A 115 11.37 5.63 -7.76
N GLU A 116 11.11 6.84 -8.23
CA GLU A 116 12.06 7.94 -8.06
C GLU A 116 11.99 8.51 -6.64
N SER A 117 13.16 8.78 -6.07
CA SER A 117 13.26 9.55 -4.84
C SER A 117 12.90 11.01 -5.08
N VAL A 118 12.03 11.56 -4.24
CA VAL A 118 11.63 12.96 -4.27
C VAL A 118 12.41 13.72 -3.19
N ASP A 119 13.05 14.83 -3.57
CA ASP A 119 13.62 15.80 -2.63
C ASP A 119 12.48 16.66 -2.07
N LEU A 120 12.38 16.72 -0.75
CA LEU A 120 11.32 17.43 -0.03
C LEU A 120 11.83 18.73 0.62
N GLY A 121 13.08 19.11 0.36
CA GLY A 121 13.75 20.24 1.00
C GLY A 121 14.35 19.89 2.36
N ASP A 122 15.12 20.81 2.94
CA ASP A 122 15.69 20.72 4.28
C ASP A 122 16.48 19.41 4.56
N GLY A 123 17.17 18.91 3.54
CA GLY A 123 17.96 17.67 3.60
C GLY A 123 17.12 16.38 3.65
N THR A 124 15.81 16.49 3.36
CA THR A 124 14.84 15.40 3.47
C THR A 124 14.51 14.82 2.10
N LYS A 125 14.56 13.49 1.96
CA LYS A 125 14.30 12.79 0.70
C LYS A 125 13.47 11.53 0.93
N THR A 126 12.66 11.11 -0.05
CA THR A 126 11.99 9.81 -0.02
C THR A 126 12.93 8.68 -0.47
N TYR A 127 12.85 7.54 0.21
CA TYR A 127 13.68 6.36 -0.10
C TYR A 127 12.85 5.09 -0.30
N TYR A 128 11.67 5.01 0.30
CA TYR A 128 10.78 3.87 0.20
C TYR A 128 9.39 4.30 -0.22
N THR A 129 8.67 3.33 -0.75
CA THR A 129 7.26 3.45 -1.10
C THR A 129 6.46 2.63 -0.11
N LEU A 130 5.50 3.25 0.59
CA LEU A 130 4.50 2.52 1.35
C LEU A 130 3.27 2.35 0.45
N LEU A 131 2.85 1.10 0.25
CA LEU A 131 1.62 0.77 -0.45
C LEU A 131 0.58 0.34 0.59
N ILE A 132 -0.54 1.05 0.65
CA ILE A 132 -1.69 0.69 1.49
C ILE A 132 -2.84 0.30 0.58
N TYR A 133 -3.29 -0.94 0.73
CA TYR A 133 -4.38 -1.52 -0.05
C TYR A 133 -5.71 -1.17 0.60
N LEU A 134 -6.57 -0.43 -0.11
CA LEU A 134 -7.85 0.05 0.41
C LEU A 134 -9.04 -0.87 0.06
N SER A 135 -8.93 -1.64 -1.03
CA SER A 135 -9.90 -2.67 -1.41
C SER A 135 -9.22 -4.04 -1.57
N GLY A 136 -10.00 -5.12 -1.62
CA GLY A 136 -9.51 -6.49 -1.74
C GLY A 136 -10.39 -7.60 -1.19
N LYS A 137 -9.89 -8.85 -1.24
CA LYS A 137 -10.60 -10.00 -0.68
C LYS A 137 -10.88 -9.74 0.81
N GLY A 138 -12.13 -9.40 1.15
CA GLY A 138 -12.58 -9.11 2.51
C GLY A 138 -12.86 -7.64 2.82
N SER A 139 -12.46 -6.68 1.97
CA SER A 139 -13.09 -5.35 2.00
C SER A 139 -14.51 -5.48 1.50
N ALA A 140 -15.45 -4.66 2.00
CA ALA A 140 -16.85 -4.65 1.60
C ALA A 140 -16.97 -4.95 0.10
N LYS A 141 -17.76 -5.98 -0.25
CA LYS A 141 -17.95 -6.50 -1.61
C LYS A 141 -17.79 -5.35 -2.60
N ASP A 142 -16.92 -5.53 -3.59
CA ASP A 142 -16.97 -4.66 -4.75
C ASP A 142 -18.42 -4.62 -5.26
N SER A 143 -18.81 -3.52 -5.91
CA SER A 143 -20.19 -3.36 -6.38
C SER A 143 -20.65 -4.48 -7.33
N SER A 144 -19.73 -5.32 -7.80
CA SER A 144 -19.96 -6.46 -8.70
C SER A 144 -20.19 -7.80 -7.98
N GLY A 145 -19.77 -7.96 -6.72
CA GLY A 145 -19.87 -9.21 -5.97
C GLY A 145 -18.94 -10.32 -6.46
N THR A 146 -17.94 -9.99 -7.27
CA THR A 146 -17.02 -10.96 -7.88
C THR A 146 -15.68 -10.93 -7.14
N ALA A 147 -15.06 -12.09 -6.94
CA ALA A 147 -13.73 -12.13 -6.36
C ALA A 147 -12.73 -11.44 -7.31
N LEU A 148 -12.00 -10.44 -6.80
CA LEU A 148 -10.87 -9.86 -7.53
C LEU A 148 -9.87 -10.97 -7.86
N VAL A 149 -9.39 -10.99 -9.11
CA VAL A 149 -8.36 -11.87 -9.63
C VAL A 149 -7.32 -11.00 -10.32
N GLY A 150 -6.05 -11.14 -9.94
CA GLY A 150 -4.98 -10.27 -10.40
C GLY A 150 -4.86 -8.96 -9.61
N GLY A 151 -3.90 -8.11 -10.00
CA GLY A 151 -3.58 -6.87 -9.29
C GLY A 151 -2.49 -7.06 -8.24
N GLU A 152 -1.70 -8.12 -8.36
CA GLU A 152 -0.59 -8.39 -7.46
C GLU A 152 0.50 -7.32 -7.59
N THR A 153 1.10 -6.95 -6.46
CA THR A 153 2.36 -6.21 -6.47
C THR A 153 3.51 -7.21 -6.48
N VAL A 154 4.31 -7.18 -7.55
CA VAL A 154 5.43 -8.09 -7.76
C VAL A 154 6.74 -7.31 -7.67
N PHE A 155 7.62 -7.73 -6.77
CA PHE A 155 8.95 -7.16 -6.61
C PHE A 155 9.98 -8.03 -7.32
N TYR A 156 10.94 -7.39 -7.98
CA TYR A 156 11.97 -8.05 -8.77
C TYR A 156 13.37 -7.69 -8.27
N ASP A 157 14.32 -8.63 -8.36
CA ASP A 157 15.74 -8.34 -8.18
C ASP A 157 16.34 -7.63 -9.41
N GLN A 158 17.62 -7.27 -9.31
CA GLN A 158 18.37 -6.60 -10.38
C GLN A 158 18.53 -7.46 -11.65
N ARG A 159 18.34 -8.78 -11.56
CA ARG A 159 18.39 -9.73 -12.68
C ARG A 159 17.00 -10.01 -13.26
N GLY A 160 15.95 -9.38 -12.71
CA GLY A 160 14.57 -9.58 -13.12
C GLY A 160 13.91 -10.83 -12.54
N GLY A 161 14.53 -11.50 -11.56
CA GLY A 161 13.91 -12.59 -10.81
C GLY A 161 12.89 -12.05 -9.80
N VAL A 162 11.76 -12.74 -9.63
CA VAL A 162 10.74 -12.37 -8.63
C VAL A 162 11.28 -12.64 -7.23
N VAL A 163 11.22 -11.63 -6.35
CA VAL A 163 11.65 -11.73 -4.95
C VAL A 163 10.50 -11.70 -3.95
N ALA A 164 9.37 -11.10 -4.33
CA ALA A 164 8.15 -11.12 -3.52
C ALA A 164 6.92 -10.90 -4.42
N GLU A 165 5.80 -11.50 -4.03
CA GLU A 165 4.52 -11.38 -4.73
C GLU A 165 3.39 -11.25 -3.70
N CYS A 166 2.76 -10.08 -3.65
CA CYS A 166 1.69 -9.79 -2.71
C CYS A 166 0.33 -10.22 -3.29
N LYS A 167 0.01 -11.52 -3.17
CA LYS A 167 -1.23 -12.13 -3.73
C LYS A 167 -2.48 -11.93 -2.89
N ASP A 168 -2.36 -11.87 -1.58
CA ASP A 168 -3.51 -11.78 -0.68
C ASP A 168 -4.02 -10.34 -0.51
N TRP A 169 -3.34 -9.39 -1.15
CA TRP A 169 -3.58 -7.96 -1.09
C TRP A 169 -4.09 -7.43 -2.43
N LEU A 170 -4.94 -8.20 -3.12
CA LEU A 170 -5.53 -7.73 -4.38
C LEU A 170 -6.31 -6.46 -4.08
N SER A 171 -5.98 -5.33 -4.70
CA SER A 171 -6.76 -4.10 -4.52
C SER A 171 -7.03 -3.44 -5.85
N SER A 172 -8.23 -2.89 -5.97
CA SER A 172 -8.54 -1.95 -7.04
C SER A 172 -8.05 -0.55 -6.66
N ILE A 173 -7.87 -0.22 -5.37
CA ILE A 173 -7.43 1.10 -4.92
C ILE A 173 -6.23 1.05 -3.96
N TYR A 174 -5.18 1.79 -4.27
CA TYR A 174 -3.95 1.87 -3.47
C TYR A 174 -3.77 3.30 -3.01
N MET A 175 -3.46 3.49 -1.73
CA MET A 175 -2.87 4.73 -1.25
C MET A 175 -1.36 4.56 -1.22
N VAL A 176 -0.65 5.46 -1.88
CA VAL A 176 0.81 5.44 -1.95
C VAL A 176 1.37 6.73 -1.37
N PRO A 177 1.60 6.78 -0.05
CA PRO A 177 2.53 7.72 0.51
C PRO A 177 3.95 7.19 0.29
N ASN A 178 4.82 7.96 -0.38
CA ASN A 178 6.24 7.69 -0.31
C ASN A 178 6.70 7.92 1.15
N VAL A 179 7.49 7.03 1.74
CA VAL A 179 7.99 7.23 3.11
C VAL A 179 9.06 8.30 3.06
N CYS A 180 8.76 9.40 3.73
CA CYS A 180 9.61 10.56 3.84
C CYS A 180 10.59 10.37 4.98
N CYS A 181 11.78 10.92 4.72
CA CYS A 181 12.64 11.46 5.73
C CYS A 181 13.49 10.40 6.41
N MET A 182 14.69 10.19 5.90
CA MET A 182 15.74 9.52 6.66
C MET A 182 16.72 10.55 7.20
N LYS A 183 16.73 10.78 8.52
CA LYS A 183 17.77 11.58 9.20
C LYS A 183 18.92 10.66 9.63
N PRO A 184 20.17 11.17 9.75
CA PRO A 184 21.25 10.42 10.39
C PRO A 184 20.79 9.94 11.77
N GLY A 185 20.95 8.65 12.04
CA GLY A 185 20.76 8.11 13.38
C GLY A 185 21.68 8.82 14.35
N LEU A 186 21.14 9.20 15.52
CA LEU A 186 21.94 9.65 16.66
C LEU A 186 22.92 8.56 17.10
#